data_AF-A0A977IEA9-F1
#
_entry.id   AF-A0A977IEA9-F1
#
_cell.length_a   1.000
_cell.length_b   1.000
_cell.length_c   1.000
_cell.angle_alpha   90.00
_cell.angle_beta   90.00
_cell.angle_gamma   90.00
#
_symmetry.space_group_name_H-M   'P 1'
#
loop_
_entity.id
_entity.type
_entity.pdbx_description
1 polymer ?
#
loop_
_entity_poly.entity_id
_entity_poly.type
_entity_poly.pdbx_seq_one_letter_code
_entity_poly.pdbx_strand_id
1 'polypeptide(L)'
;MNAVLVPERDKAEGHYIAVKNISLRYPPGSPISQELNGKVDRVQFTLKGDANSTDNGVANAINAFNKAMLEAQSPVVVTNMTITYTGVIRGFENNALMSYKIEAVPQMEKFVINGGGNQSSTTGDVVDLEWRRIVVTDPIVLNAPDVGEIEITKPINLIDKTHKDLAKQIFESQASSIFTTSILNFDKFKQPMGTWHFLFDPSGSLVESSSFYKEESGAKVVSIYSLGESSFREGTFEPEEEDATATIGGAQVQVHSQVPAPSGQIQIAGFAKIDQSAGSNIAVVTREAPADVQNATGNFPLQVLLVLGGMMGAIAVFILFKARK
;
A
#
# COMPACT_ATOMS: atom_id res chain seq x y z
N MET A 1 0.74 -1.59 0.75
CA MET A 1 -0.16 -1.12 -0.34
C MET A 1 -1.34 -2.07 -0.37
N ASN A 2 -2.56 -1.55 -0.35
CA ASN A 2 -3.76 -2.37 -0.50
C ASN A 2 -4.53 -1.92 -1.74
N ALA A 3 -5.33 -2.80 -2.33
CA ALA A 3 -6.23 -2.43 -3.40
C ALA A 3 -7.46 -3.33 -3.45
N VAL A 4 -8.55 -2.75 -3.95
CA VAL A 4 -9.80 -3.46 -4.27
C VAL A 4 -10.13 -3.19 -5.73
N LEU A 5 -10.32 -4.25 -6.50
CA LEU A 5 -10.61 -4.20 -7.94
C LEU A 5 -11.98 -4.80 -8.20
N VAL A 6 -12.79 -4.09 -8.99
CA VAL A 6 -14.11 -4.54 -9.47
C VAL A 6 -14.09 -4.57 -11.00
N PRO A 7 -13.64 -5.68 -11.61
CA PRO A 7 -13.49 -5.78 -13.06
C PRO A 7 -14.79 -5.53 -13.83
N GLU A 8 -15.94 -5.99 -13.30
CA GLU A 8 -17.25 -5.80 -13.95
C GLU A 8 -17.58 -4.33 -14.22
N ARG A 9 -17.04 -3.41 -13.41
CA ARG A 9 -17.30 -1.97 -13.53
C ARG A 9 -16.07 -1.20 -14.02
N ASP A 10 -14.94 -1.88 -14.21
CA ASP A 10 -13.63 -1.26 -14.43
C ASP A 10 -13.36 -0.14 -13.39
N LYS A 11 -13.69 -0.42 -12.12
CA LYS A 11 -13.44 0.47 -10.97
C LYS A 11 -12.55 -0.19 -9.94
N ALA A 12 -11.54 0.53 -9.48
CA ALA A 12 -10.65 0.10 -8.43
C ALA A 12 -10.36 1.23 -7.45
N GLU A 13 -10.07 0.86 -6.20
CA GLU A 13 -9.54 1.77 -5.18
C GLU A 13 -8.19 1.23 -4.74
N GLY A 14 -7.16 2.07 -4.79
CA GLY A 14 -5.84 1.77 -4.26
C GLY A 14 -5.62 2.46 -2.92
N HIS A 15 -4.70 1.93 -2.12
CA HIS A 15 -4.21 2.54 -0.89
C HIS A 15 -2.68 2.37 -0.82
N TYR A 16 -1.99 3.42 -1.20
CA TYR A 16 -0.54 3.52 -1.24
C TYR A 16 -0.06 4.23 0.02
N ILE A 17 0.70 3.50 0.84
CA ILE A 17 1.28 4.03 2.08
C ILE A 17 2.79 4.02 1.93
N ALA A 18 3.39 5.21 1.92
CA ALA A 18 4.83 5.40 1.97
C ALA A 18 5.23 5.89 3.36
N VAL A 19 6.20 5.23 3.98
CA VAL A 19 6.75 5.60 5.29
C VAL A 19 8.27 5.65 5.20
N LYS A 20 8.87 6.72 5.71
CA LYS A 20 10.32 6.80 5.92
C LYS A 20 10.58 7.38 7.31
N ASN A 21 11.45 6.72 8.07
CA ASN A 21 11.94 7.22 9.34
C ASN A 21 13.41 7.59 9.18
N ILE A 22 13.82 8.73 9.73
CA ILE A 22 15.21 9.17 9.73
C ILE A 22 15.57 9.54 11.17
N SER A 23 16.70 9.02 11.65
CA SER A 23 17.28 9.39 12.93
C SER A 23 18.62 10.07 12.70
N LEU A 24 18.85 11.12 13.49
CA LEU A 24 20.10 11.86 13.53
C LEU A 24 20.75 11.63 14.89
N ARG A 25 22.06 11.37 14.92
CA ARG A 25 22.88 11.45 16.15
C ARG A 25 23.94 12.51 15.97
N TYR A 26 24.03 13.43 16.92
CA TYR A 26 24.93 14.58 16.87
C TYR A 26 25.47 14.93 18.27
N PRO A 27 26.62 15.62 18.37
CA PRO A 27 27.16 16.05 19.65
C PRO A 27 26.22 17.02 20.39
N PRO A 28 26.04 16.86 21.72
CA PRO A 28 25.39 17.86 22.56
C PRO A 28 25.98 19.26 22.37
N GLY A 29 25.12 20.28 22.32
CA GLY A 29 25.55 21.67 22.20
C GLY A 29 26.05 22.11 20.82
N SER A 30 26.10 21.19 19.84
CA SER A 30 26.35 21.52 18.43
C SER A 30 25.27 22.46 17.85
N PRO A 31 25.51 23.15 16.73
CA PRO A 31 24.50 24.02 16.12
C PRO A 31 23.18 23.29 15.80
N ILE A 32 23.24 22.07 15.27
CA ILE A 32 22.06 21.23 15.03
C ILE A 32 21.34 20.84 16.33
N SER A 33 22.08 20.59 17.41
CA SER A 33 21.51 20.36 18.74
C SER A 33 20.77 21.60 19.24
N GLN A 34 21.36 22.79 19.13
CA GLN A 34 20.72 24.04 19.54
C GLN A 34 19.45 24.35 18.72
N GLU A 35 19.47 23.99 17.43
CA GLU A 35 18.33 24.21 16.54
C GLU A 35 17.16 23.27 16.84
N LEU A 36 17.41 22.00 17.19
CA LEU A 36 16.37 20.98 17.33
C LEU A 36 15.98 20.66 18.77
N ASN A 37 16.87 20.85 19.75
CA ASN A 37 16.68 20.37 21.11
C ASN A 37 15.38 20.90 21.75
N GLY A 38 14.54 19.99 22.21
CA GLY A 38 13.27 20.31 22.87
C GLY A 38 12.15 20.72 21.92
N LYS A 39 12.40 20.78 20.60
CA LYS A 39 11.39 21.13 19.59
C LYS A 39 10.66 19.91 19.06
N VAL A 40 9.37 20.11 18.78
CA VAL A 40 8.51 19.14 18.10
C VAL A 40 7.75 19.87 17.00
N ASP A 41 8.11 19.60 15.76
CA ASP A 41 7.40 20.11 14.59
C ASP A 41 6.51 19.01 14.04
N ARG A 42 5.26 19.36 13.72
CA ARG A 42 4.30 18.44 13.12
C ARG A 42 3.54 19.15 12.02
N VAL A 43 3.58 18.57 10.84
CA VAL A 43 2.76 18.96 9.69
C VAL A 43 1.86 17.79 9.37
N GLN A 44 0.54 18.01 9.41
CA GLN A 44 -0.43 16.99 9.03
C GLN A 44 -1.64 17.61 8.37
N PHE A 45 -2.07 17.00 7.27
CA PHE A 45 -3.28 17.40 6.57
C PHE A 45 -3.80 16.26 5.71
N THR A 46 -5.07 16.36 5.34
CA THR A 46 -5.72 15.48 4.37
C THR A 46 -6.40 16.34 3.32
N LEU A 47 -6.13 16.06 2.06
CA LEU A 47 -6.73 16.74 0.91
C LEU A 47 -7.41 15.70 0.03
N LYS A 48 -8.53 16.11 -0.58
CA LYS A 48 -9.26 15.30 -1.55
C LYS A 48 -9.50 16.13 -2.79
N GLY A 49 -9.43 15.49 -3.95
CA GLY A 49 -9.68 16.14 -5.23
C GLY A 49 -9.77 15.15 -6.38
N ASP A 50 -10.02 15.70 -7.54
CA ASP A 50 -10.08 15.06 -8.84
C ASP A 50 -9.07 15.69 -9.79
N ALA A 51 -8.99 15.17 -11.02
CA ALA A 51 -8.06 15.65 -12.04
C ALA A 51 -8.27 17.14 -12.43
N ASN A 52 -9.39 17.76 -12.06
CA ASN A 52 -9.72 19.15 -12.38
C ASN A 52 -9.60 20.09 -11.17
N SER A 53 -9.19 19.58 -10.01
CA SER A 53 -9.10 20.35 -8.78
C SER A 53 -7.98 21.41 -8.85
N THR A 54 -8.34 22.69 -8.67
CA THR A 54 -7.42 23.83 -8.82
C THR A 54 -6.82 24.35 -7.51
N ASP A 55 -7.46 24.07 -6.38
CA ASP A 55 -7.25 24.89 -5.18
C ASP A 55 -6.20 24.32 -4.20
N ASN A 56 -5.97 23.00 -4.26
CA ASN A 56 -5.23 22.26 -3.24
C ASN A 56 -4.04 21.44 -3.76
N GLY A 57 -3.78 21.46 -5.08
CA GLY A 57 -2.68 20.73 -5.71
C GLY A 57 -2.93 19.23 -5.93
N VAL A 58 -4.11 18.68 -5.59
CA VAL A 58 -4.38 17.25 -5.77
C VAL A 58 -4.36 16.83 -7.25
N ALA A 59 -4.73 17.71 -8.19
CA ALA A 59 -4.60 17.44 -9.61
C ALA A 59 -3.13 17.20 -10.03
N ASN A 60 -2.16 17.91 -9.43
CA ASN A 60 -0.73 17.68 -9.65
C ASN A 60 -0.31 16.28 -9.15
N ALA A 61 -0.81 15.86 -7.99
CA ALA A 61 -0.57 14.51 -7.48
C ALA A 61 -1.17 13.42 -8.38
N ILE A 62 -2.40 13.61 -8.87
CA ILE A 62 -3.05 12.69 -9.82
C ILE A 62 -2.22 12.58 -11.10
N ASN A 63 -1.71 13.69 -11.63
CA ASN A 63 -0.84 13.68 -12.80
C ASN A 63 0.47 12.93 -12.55
N ALA A 64 1.09 13.13 -11.38
CA ALA A 64 2.31 12.41 -11.00
C ALA A 64 2.07 10.89 -10.91
N PHE A 65 0.94 10.47 -10.33
CA PHE A 65 0.56 9.05 -10.29
C PHE A 65 0.26 8.50 -11.68
N ASN A 66 -0.52 9.20 -12.52
CA ASN A 66 -0.83 8.77 -13.88
C ASN A 66 0.41 8.62 -14.75
N LYS A 67 1.40 9.51 -14.59
CA LYS A 67 2.70 9.36 -15.24
C LYS A 67 3.43 8.11 -14.75
N ALA A 68 3.46 7.87 -13.43
CA ALA A 68 4.08 6.67 -12.87
C ALA A 68 3.38 5.37 -13.32
N MET A 69 2.05 5.38 -13.50
CA MET A 69 1.31 4.25 -14.10
C MET A 69 1.77 3.97 -15.53
N LEU A 70 1.90 5.03 -16.35
CA LEU A 70 2.36 4.90 -17.72
C LEU A 70 3.80 4.40 -17.81
N GLU A 71 4.69 4.89 -16.94
CA GLU A 71 6.09 4.42 -16.83
C GLU A 71 6.15 2.95 -16.40
N ALA A 72 5.23 2.51 -15.54
CA ALA A 72 5.05 1.10 -15.18
C ALA A 72 4.41 0.26 -16.31
N GLN A 73 4.10 0.86 -17.47
CA GLN A 73 3.40 0.24 -18.60
C GLN A 73 1.97 -0.22 -18.28
N SER A 74 1.34 0.42 -17.30
CA SER A 74 -0.05 0.17 -16.94
C SER A 74 -0.99 1.11 -17.70
N PRO A 75 -2.12 0.61 -18.25
CA PRO A 75 -3.16 1.44 -18.84
C PRO A 75 -4.03 2.17 -17.80
N VAL A 76 -3.83 1.90 -16.51
CA VAL A 76 -4.65 2.41 -15.41
C VAL A 76 -4.59 3.92 -15.32
N VAL A 77 -5.75 4.53 -15.08
CA VAL A 77 -5.90 5.97 -14.89
C VAL A 77 -6.51 6.25 -13.53
N VAL A 78 -5.85 7.13 -12.77
CA VAL A 78 -6.36 7.73 -11.54
C VAL A 78 -7.27 8.90 -11.90
N THR A 79 -8.51 8.87 -11.40
CA THR A 79 -9.52 9.92 -11.63
C THR A 79 -9.69 10.84 -10.44
N ASN A 80 -9.69 10.28 -9.23
CA ASN A 80 -9.82 10.99 -7.97
C ASN A 80 -8.77 10.49 -6.98
N MET A 81 -8.40 11.31 -6.00
CA MET A 81 -7.46 10.91 -4.96
C MET A 81 -7.75 11.61 -3.63
N THR A 82 -7.59 10.86 -2.54
CA THR A 82 -7.41 11.43 -1.21
C THR A 82 -5.96 11.25 -0.79
N ILE A 83 -5.29 12.33 -0.37
CA ILE A 83 -3.90 12.31 0.09
C ILE A 83 -3.85 12.77 1.53
N THR A 84 -3.27 11.96 2.39
CA THR A 84 -2.95 12.34 3.77
C THR A 84 -1.44 12.38 3.92
N TYR A 85 -0.94 13.50 4.43
CA TYR A 85 0.47 13.68 4.75
C TYR A 85 0.64 13.81 6.26
N THR A 86 1.68 13.20 6.81
CA THR A 86 2.13 13.40 8.18
C THR A 86 3.65 13.46 8.21
N GLY A 87 4.18 14.61 8.60
CA GLY A 87 5.59 14.84 8.86
C GLY A 87 5.79 15.22 10.32
N VAL A 88 6.72 14.56 11.01
CA VAL A 88 7.07 14.88 12.40
C VAL A 88 8.58 14.97 12.54
N ILE A 89 9.06 16.04 13.17
CA ILE A 89 10.45 16.19 13.61
C ILE A 89 10.43 16.36 15.12
N ARG A 90 11.17 15.52 15.83
CA ARG A 90 11.37 15.61 17.27
C ARG A 90 12.85 15.69 17.58
N GLY A 91 13.29 16.81 18.12
CA GLY A 91 14.67 17.03 18.49
C GLY A 91 14.92 16.87 19.99
N PHE A 92 16.10 16.35 20.29
CA PHE A 92 16.65 16.22 21.63
C PHE A 92 18.08 16.76 21.64
N GLU A 93 18.72 16.70 22.80
CA GLU A 93 20.06 17.25 23.01
C GLU A 93 21.12 16.57 22.14
N ASN A 94 21.06 15.25 21.94
CA ASN A 94 22.08 14.48 21.22
C ASN A 94 21.54 13.69 20.01
N ASN A 95 20.24 13.75 19.76
CA ASN A 95 19.62 13.08 18.62
C ASN A 95 18.34 13.78 18.17
N ALA A 96 17.90 13.47 16.95
CA ALA A 96 16.59 13.83 16.45
C ALA A 96 15.95 12.64 15.75
N LEU A 97 14.61 12.58 15.79
CA LEU A 97 13.79 11.58 15.12
C LEU A 97 12.86 12.29 14.15
N MET A 98 12.82 11.79 12.92
CA MET A 98 11.98 12.32 11.86
C MET A 98 11.15 11.18 11.28
N SER A 99 9.85 11.41 11.11
CA SER A 99 8.94 10.43 10.50
C SER A 99 8.13 11.11 9.41
N TYR A 100 8.08 10.46 8.26
CA TYR A 100 7.41 10.92 7.06
C TYR A 100 6.43 9.83 6.62
N LYS A 101 5.15 10.19 6.49
CA LYS A 101 4.11 9.30 6.00
C LYS A 101 3.28 10.01 4.93
N ILE A 102 3.12 9.34 3.78
CA ILE A 102 2.15 9.72 2.75
C ILE A 102 1.20 8.55 2.58
N GLU A 103 -0.10 8.83 2.65
CA GLU A 103 -1.16 7.91 2.30
C GLU A 103 -1.92 8.47 1.11
N ALA A 104 -1.80 7.81 -0.05
CA ALA A 104 -2.55 8.15 -1.24
C ALA A 104 -3.61 7.07 -1.49
N VAL A 105 -4.87 7.51 -1.58
CA VAL A 105 -6.03 6.66 -1.84
C VAL A 105 -6.64 7.05 -3.19
N PRO A 106 -6.08 6.55 -4.32
CA PRO A 106 -6.60 6.81 -5.66
C PRO A 106 -7.84 5.97 -5.99
N GLN A 107 -8.77 6.58 -6.72
CA GLN A 107 -9.79 5.89 -7.50
C GLN A 107 -9.24 5.67 -8.91
N MET A 108 -9.27 4.43 -9.37
CA MET A 108 -8.59 3.94 -10.57
C MET A 108 -9.59 3.31 -11.55
N GLU A 109 -9.34 3.50 -12.84
CA GLU A 109 -10.11 2.96 -13.97
C GLU A 109 -9.15 2.42 -15.04
N LYS A 110 -9.68 1.76 -16.07
CA LYS A 110 -8.92 1.21 -17.20
C LYS A 110 -7.89 0.16 -16.82
N PHE A 111 -8.16 -0.62 -15.77
CA PHE A 111 -7.35 -1.81 -15.48
C PHE A 111 -7.86 -3.03 -16.23
N VAL A 112 -9.07 -3.01 -16.80
CA VAL A 112 -9.55 -4.09 -17.68
C VAL A 112 -9.05 -3.89 -19.11
N ILE A 113 -8.22 -4.82 -19.60
CA ILE A 113 -7.52 -4.73 -20.90
C ILE A 113 -8.44 -5.13 -22.07
N ASN A 114 -9.27 -6.15 -21.89
CA ASN A 114 -10.22 -6.65 -22.90
C ASN A 114 -11.63 -6.75 -22.30
N GLY A 115 -12.29 -5.60 -22.08
CA GLY A 115 -13.65 -5.51 -21.50
C GLY A 115 -14.69 -4.83 -22.38
N GLY A 116 -14.44 -4.74 -23.69
CA GLY A 116 -15.32 -4.04 -24.64
C GLY A 116 -16.43 -4.92 -25.20
N GLY A 117 -17.52 -5.11 -24.44
CA GLY A 117 -18.83 -5.52 -24.96
C GLY A 117 -18.99 -6.99 -25.36
N ASN A 118 -19.97 -7.66 -24.74
CA ASN A 118 -20.42 -9.03 -25.04
C ASN A 118 -19.35 -10.14 -24.91
N GLN A 119 -18.91 -10.42 -23.68
CA GLN A 119 -18.29 -11.71 -23.37
C GLN A 119 -19.22 -12.58 -22.52
N SER A 120 -19.38 -13.82 -22.97
CA SER A 120 -20.02 -14.89 -22.21
C SER A 120 -19.30 -15.08 -20.88
N SER A 121 -20.01 -15.50 -19.84
CA SER A 121 -19.51 -15.79 -18.47
C SER A 121 -18.37 -16.81 -18.41
N THR A 122 -17.94 -17.36 -19.54
CA THR A 122 -16.91 -18.38 -19.71
C THR A 122 -15.52 -17.85 -20.10
N THR A 123 -15.38 -16.60 -20.57
CA THR A 123 -14.10 -16.13 -21.18
C THR A 123 -13.23 -15.23 -20.31
N GLY A 124 -13.80 -14.66 -19.23
CA GLY A 124 -13.08 -13.94 -18.17
C GLY A 124 -12.52 -12.55 -18.57
N ASP A 125 -12.60 -11.59 -17.65
CA ASP A 125 -12.04 -10.26 -17.83
C ASP A 125 -10.53 -10.30 -17.64
N VAL A 126 -9.77 -9.71 -18.57
CA VAL A 126 -8.32 -9.57 -18.43
C VAL A 126 -8.01 -8.29 -17.68
N VAL A 127 -7.37 -8.42 -16.52
CA VAL A 127 -7.04 -7.35 -15.58
C VAL A 127 -5.54 -7.09 -15.56
N ASP A 128 -5.15 -5.83 -15.75
CA ASP A 128 -3.80 -5.33 -15.53
C ASP A 128 -3.45 -5.32 -14.04
N LEU A 129 -2.23 -5.75 -13.73
CA LEU A 129 -1.65 -5.67 -12.40
C LEU A 129 -0.33 -4.92 -12.39
N GLU A 130 0.07 -4.20 -13.44
CA GLU A 130 1.32 -3.43 -13.43
C GLU A 130 1.24 -2.12 -12.64
N TRP A 131 0.03 -1.59 -12.41
CA TRP A 131 -0.21 -0.40 -11.57
C TRP A 131 0.31 -0.54 -10.12
N ARG A 132 0.59 -1.77 -9.66
CA ARG A 132 1.09 -2.04 -8.30
C ARG A 132 2.55 -1.63 -8.08
N ARG A 133 3.36 -1.55 -9.14
CA ARG A 133 4.83 -1.34 -9.07
C ARG A 133 5.28 0.11 -9.33
N ILE A 134 4.39 1.08 -9.16
CA ILE A 134 4.69 2.47 -9.50
C ILE A 134 5.79 3.10 -8.64
N VAL A 135 6.56 4.01 -9.23
CA VAL A 135 7.51 4.87 -8.52
C VAL A 135 7.21 6.31 -8.90
N VAL A 136 6.80 7.12 -7.93
CA VAL A 136 6.47 8.53 -8.18
C VAL A 136 7.70 9.38 -7.88
N THR A 137 8.35 9.84 -8.95
CA THR A 137 9.56 10.69 -8.87
C THR A 137 9.25 12.17 -9.05
N ASP A 138 8.13 12.49 -9.69
CA ASP A 138 7.70 13.87 -9.90
C ASP A 138 7.34 14.55 -8.56
N PRO A 139 7.67 15.85 -8.39
CA PRO A 139 7.28 16.60 -7.21
C PRO A 139 5.76 16.67 -7.06
N ILE A 140 5.26 16.28 -5.89
CA ILE A 140 3.86 16.46 -5.51
C ILE A 140 3.76 17.69 -4.63
N VAL A 141 3.28 18.79 -5.19
CA VAL A 141 3.11 20.08 -4.50
C VAL A 141 1.65 20.24 -4.11
N LEU A 142 1.40 20.40 -2.81
CA LEU A 142 0.07 20.55 -2.23
C LEU A 142 -0.06 21.89 -1.53
N ASN A 143 -1.28 22.43 -1.54
CA ASN A 143 -1.62 23.65 -0.81
C ASN A 143 -2.61 23.30 0.31
N ALA A 144 -2.10 23.19 1.54
CA ALA A 144 -2.91 22.82 2.70
C ALA A 144 -3.29 24.07 3.52
N PRO A 145 -4.54 24.18 4.02
CA PRO A 145 -5.06 25.41 4.65
C PRO A 145 -4.17 26.01 5.75
N ASP A 146 -3.62 25.18 6.64
CA ASP A 146 -2.85 25.63 7.81
C ASP A 146 -1.33 25.53 7.63
N VAL A 147 -0.88 25.10 6.45
CA VAL A 147 0.54 24.85 6.14
C VAL A 147 0.99 25.72 4.96
N GLY A 148 0.07 26.08 4.05
CA GLY A 148 0.36 26.65 2.75
C GLY A 148 0.95 25.61 1.79
N GLU A 149 1.71 26.10 0.82
CA GLU A 149 2.37 25.26 -0.17
C GLU A 149 3.48 24.39 0.46
N ILE A 150 3.51 23.11 0.09
CA ILE A 150 4.54 22.14 0.49
C ILE A 150 4.68 21.04 -0.57
N GLU A 151 5.92 20.68 -0.93
CA GLU A 151 6.20 19.49 -1.72
C GLU A 151 6.37 18.28 -0.78
N ILE A 152 5.56 17.24 -0.93
CA ILE A 152 5.53 16.12 0.02
C ILE A 152 6.40 14.92 -0.37
N THR A 153 6.85 14.85 -1.62
CA THR A 153 7.50 13.64 -2.16
C THR A 153 8.83 13.31 -1.47
N LYS A 154 9.57 14.34 -1.02
CA LYS A 154 10.91 14.21 -0.42
C LYS A 154 10.94 14.65 1.05
N PRO A 155 11.67 13.94 1.93
CA PRO A 155 11.83 14.31 3.34
C PRO A 155 12.37 15.73 3.58
N ILE A 156 13.31 16.18 2.73
CA ILE A 156 13.98 17.48 2.89
C ILE A 156 13.00 18.66 2.96
N ASN A 157 11.83 18.55 2.32
CA ASN A 157 10.89 19.67 2.22
C ASN A 157 10.14 19.95 3.52
N LEU A 158 9.96 18.95 4.38
CA LEU A 158 9.46 19.21 5.74
C LEU A 158 10.48 20.04 6.51
N ILE A 159 11.76 19.69 6.38
CA ILE A 159 12.85 20.39 7.04
C ILE A 159 12.97 21.81 6.47
N ASP A 160 12.85 21.99 5.15
CA ASP A 160 12.87 23.35 4.55
C ASP A 160 11.71 24.21 5.06
N LYS A 161 10.54 23.58 5.28
CA LYS A 161 9.35 24.26 5.80
C LYS A 161 9.50 24.70 7.26
N THR A 162 10.21 23.95 8.09
CA THR A 162 10.29 24.18 9.55
C THR A 162 11.65 24.75 10.01
N HIS A 163 12.74 24.35 9.36
CA HIS A 163 14.14 24.66 9.66
C HIS A 163 14.95 24.88 8.37
N LYS A 164 14.71 26.01 7.70
CA LYS A 164 15.27 26.31 6.37
C LYS A 164 16.81 26.23 6.29
N ASP A 165 17.50 26.76 7.30
CA ASP A 165 18.97 26.73 7.33
C ASP A 165 19.50 25.30 7.51
N LEU A 166 18.85 24.49 8.34
CA LEU A 166 19.16 23.06 8.47
C LEU A 166 18.94 22.31 7.16
N ALA A 167 17.84 22.57 6.45
CA ALA A 167 17.55 21.92 5.17
C ALA A 167 18.66 22.22 4.15
N LYS A 168 19.10 23.47 4.05
CA LYS A 168 20.22 23.85 3.20
C LYS A 168 21.50 23.10 3.57
N GLN A 169 21.85 23.05 4.85
CA GLN A 169 23.04 22.35 5.32
C GLN A 169 22.98 20.84 5.03
N ILE A 170 21.81 20.21 5.21
CA ILE A 170 21.60 18.80 4.86
C ILE A 170 21.78 18.58 3.36
N PHE A 171 21.18 19.45 2.53
CA PHE A 171 21.24 19.35 1.07
C PHE A 171 22.68 19.43 0.54
N GLU A 172 23.52 20.28 1.14
CA GLU A 172 24.94 20.45 0.82
C GLU A 172 25.85 19.37 1.41
N SER A 173 25.31 18.49 2.27
CA SER A 173 26.06 17.47 2.99
C SER A 173 26.12 16.11 2.27
N GLN A 174 26.94 15.21 2.81
CA GLN A 174 27.07 13.83 2.35
C GLN A 174 25.81 12.99 2.55
N ALA A 175 24.85 13.44 3.39
CA ALA A 175 23.59 12.74 3.63
C ALA A 175 22.46 13.18 2.68
N SER A 176 22.72 14.07 1.73
CA SER A 176 21.68 14.69 0.88
C SER A 176 20.77 13.69 0.17
N SER A 177 21.30 12.57 -0.33
CA SER A 177 20.51 11.53 -1.02
C SER A 177 19.41 10.92 -0.13
N ILE A 178 19.68 10.74 1.18
CA ILE A 178 18.71 10.20 2.13
C ILE A 178 17.47 11.10 2.22
N PHE A 179 17.67 12.42 2.14
CA PHE A 179 16.59 13.42 2.29
C PHE A 179 15.97 13.87 0.97
N THR A 180 16.63 13.65 -0.16
CA THR A 180 16.18 14.11 -1.49
C THR A 180 15.62 13.00 -2.37
N THR A 181 15.69 11.75 -1.92
CA THR A 181 15.05 10.61 -2.60
C THR A 181 13.56 10.57 -2.27
N SER A 182 12.73 10.33 -3.29
CA SER A 182 11.28 10.16 -3.14
C SER A 182 10.95 9.00 -2.21
N ILE A 183 9.99 9.19 -1.31
CA ILE A 183 9.48 8.10 -0.46
C ILE A 183 8.36 7.30 -1.14
N LEU A 184 7.81 7.80 -2.25
CA LEU A 184 6.74 7.16 -3.02
C LEU A 184 7.32 6.13 -4.00
N ASN A 185 7.96 5.09 -3.46
CA ASN A 185 8.55 4.00 -4.22
C ASN A 185 7.84 2.68 -3.90
N PHE A 186 7.05 2.17 -4.84
CA PHE A 186 6.32 0.91 -4.72
C PHE A 186 6.90 -0.19 -5.62
N ASP A 187 8.13 -0.04 -6.10
CA ASP A 187 8.82 -1.00 -6.96
C ASP A 187 8.96 -2.39 -6.31
N LYS A 188 8.96 -2.49 -4.98
CA LYS A 188 8.96 -3.77 -4.25
C LYS A 188 7.74 -4.64 -4.55
N PHE A 189 6.62 -4.02 -4.91
CA PHE A 189 5.42 -4.75 -5.31
C PHE A 189 5.52 -5.28 -6.75
N LYS A 190 6.64 -5.11 -7.46
CA LYS A 190 6.86 -5.73 -8.79
C LYS A 190 7.07 -7.25 -8.76
N GLN A 191 7.26 -7.84 -7.57
CA GLN A 191 7.49 -9.28 -7.45
C GLN A 191 6.43 -10.06 -8.25
N PRO A 192 6.81 -11.14 -8.95
CA PRO A 192 5.87 -11.90 -9.77
C PRO A 192 4.65 -12.29 -8.95
N MET A 193 3.44 -12.17 -9.50
CA MET A 193 2.20 -12.47 -8.76
C MET A 193 2.14 -13.92 -8.23
N GLY A 194 2.93 -14.85 -8.78
CA GLY A 194 3.07 -16.21 -8.25
C GLY A 194 3.82 -16.32 -6.91
N THR A 195 4.53 -15.27 -6.46
CA THR A 195 5.14 -15.23 -5.13
C THR A 195 4.16 -14.81 -4.05
N TRP A 196 3.09 -14.10 -4.42
CA TRP A 196 2.07 -13.64 -3.50
C TRP A 196 1.23 -14.81 -3.00
N HIS A 197 0.84 -14.77 -1.74
CA HIS A 197 -0.05 -15.76 -1.17
C HIS A 197 -1.48 -15.56 -1.69
N PHE A 198 -2.10 -16.64 -2.17
CA PHE A 198 -3.44 -16.61 -2.76
C PHE A 198 -4.47 -17.23 -1.83
N LEU A 199 -5.53 -16.49 -1.55
CA LEU A 199 -6.73 -16.95 -0.87
C LEU A 199 -7.94 -16.76 -1.77
N PHE A 200 -8.89 -17.69 -1.64
CA PHE A 200 -10.15 -17.65 -2.38
C PHE A 200 -11.32 -17.72 -1.40
N ASP A 201 -12.19 -16.71 -1.46
CA ASP A 201 -13.43 -16.67 -0.71
C ASP A 201 -14.62 -17.00 -1.64
N PRO A 202 -15.18 -18.22 -1.52
CA PRO A 202 -16.32 -18.65 -2.32
C PRO A 202 -17.65 -18.04 -1.87
N SER A 203 -17.68 -17.32 -0.74
CA SER A 203 -18.89 -16.72 -0.17
C SER A 203 -19.07 -15.25 -0.55
N GLY A 204 -17.99 -14.58 -0.95
CA GLY A 204 -17.96 -13.14 -1.21
C GLY A 204 -18.06 -12.26 0.05
N SER A 205 -18.17 -12.86 1.24
CA SER A 205 -18.41 -12.16 2.51
C SER A 205 -17.24 -11.28 2.95
N LEU A 206 -16.00 -11.57 2.53
CA LEU A 206 -14.84 -10.76 2.92
C LEU A 206 -14.84 -9.37 2.28
N VAL A 207 -15.43 -9.20 1.08
CA VAL A 207 -15.58 -7.87 0.46
C VAL A 207 -16.58 -6.99 1.21
N GLU A 208 -17.60 -7.58 1.84
CA GLU A 208 -18.61 -6.85 2.64
C GLU A 208 -18.05 -6.27 3.95
N SER A 209 -16.93 -6.82 4.45
CA SER A 209 -16.31 -6.44 5.73
C SER A 209 -15.22 -5.37 5.62
N SER A 210 -14.77 -5.07 4.39
CA SER A 210 -13.71 -4.08 4.18
C SER A 210 -14.25 -2.67 4.42
N SER A 211 -13.57 -1.89 5.28
CA SER A 211 -13.89 -0.47 5.50
C SER A 211 -13.74 0.41 4.24
N PHE A 212 -13.22 -0.17 3.16
CA PHE A 212 -12.87 0.47 1.89
C PHE A 212 -13.90 0.23 0.78
N TYR A 213 -14.86 -0.68 0.95
CA TYR A 213 -15.92 -0.90 -0.03
C TYR A 213 -17.21 -1.35 0.64
N LYS A 214 -18.29 -0.59 0.47
CA LYS A 214 -19.66 -1.02 0.80
C LYS A 214 -20.36 -1.48 -0.48
N GLU A 215 -20.57 -2.79 -0.57
CA GLU A 215 -21.74 -3.42 -1.18
C GLU A 215 -22.17 -2.88 -2.56
N GLU A 216 -21.39 -3.13 -3.62
CA GLU A 216 -21.89 -2.89 -4.99
C GLU A 216 -21.37 -3.86 -6.07
N SER A 217 -20.55 -4.86 -5.73
CA SER A 217 -19.85 -5.62 -6.78
C SER A 217 -20.67 -6.71 -7.48
N GLY A 218 -21.82 -7.18 -6.96
CA GLY A 218 -22.59 -8.27 -7.58
C GLY A 218 -21.87 -9.63 -7.74
N ALA A 219 -20.56 -9.68 -7.48
CA ALA A 219 -19.71 -10.87 -7.57
C ALA A 219 -19.96 -11.77 -6.35
N LYS A 220 -20.14 -13.08 -6.61
CA LYS A 220 -20.41 -14.09 -5.57
C LYS A 220 -19.14 -14.59 -4.87
N VAL A 221 -17.97 -14.28 -5.42
CA VAL A 221 -16.68 -14.84 -5.01
C VAL A 221 -15.59 -13.78 -5.08
N VAL A 222 -14.52 -13.96 -4.31
CA VAL A 222 -13.42 -12.98 -4.20
C VAL A 222 -12.08 -13.69 -4.20
N SER A 223 -11.15 -13.18 -4.99
CA SER A 223 -9.75 -13.57 -4.99
C SER A 223 -8.89 -12.57 -4.23
N ILE A 224 -8.03 -13.08 -3.36
CA ILE A 224 -7.17 -12.27 -2.50
C ILE A 224 -5.73 -12.68 -2.75
N TYR A 225 -4.88 -11.70 -3.09
CA TYR A 225 -3.43 -11.85 -3.15
C TYR A 225 -2.79 -11.03 -2.04
N SER A 226 -1.97 -11.64 -1.20
CA SER A 226 -1.24 -10.96 -0.13
C SER A 226 0.27 -11.11 -0.29
N LEU A 227 1.01 -10.08 0.15
CA LEU A 227 2.47 -10.02 0.19
C LEU A 227 2.90 -9.48 1.55
N GLY A 228 4.00 -10.01 2.08
CA GLY A 228 4.63 -9.48 3.29
C GLY A 228 4.60 -10.45 4.47
N GLU A 229 4.16 -11.69 4.26
CA GLU A 229 4.39 -12.77 5.21
C GLU A 229 5.73 -13.41 4.85
N SER A 230 6.79 -13.08 5.60
CA SER A 230 8.08 -13.74 5.43
C SER A 230 7.87 -15.26 5.41
N SER A 231 8.14 -15.88 4.26
CA SER A 231 7.85 -17.29 4.03
C SER A 231 8.92 -17.90 3.14
N PHE A 232 8.98 -19.24 3.07
CA PHE A 232 9.92 -19.93 2.19
C PHE A 232 9.70 -19.61 0.70
N ARG A 233 8.50 -19.13 0.32
CA ARG A 233 8.13 -18.74 -1.05
C ARG A 233 8.39 -17.26 -1.32
N GLU A 234 8.10 -16.39 -0.36
CA GLU A 234 8.21 -14.93 -0.48
C GLU A 234 9.63 -14.41 -0.17
N GLY A 235 10.43 -15.19 0.57
CA GLY A 235 11.71 -14.75 1.13
C GLY A 235 11.51 -13.98 2.44
N THR A 236 12.60 -13.42 2.97
CA THR A 236 12.55 -12.54 4.14
C THR A 236 12.41 -11.09 3.66
N PHE A 237 11.37 -10.40 4.12
CA PHE A 237 11.27 -8.96 3.90
C PHE A 237 11.94 -8.22 5.05
N GLU A 238 13.07 -7.58 4.74
CA GLU A 238 13.78 -6.72 5.68
C GLU A 238 13.45 -5.25 5.41
N PRO A 239 13.48 -4.38 6.44
CA PRO A 239 13.49 -2.94 6.24
C PRO A 239 14.64 -2.51 5.33
N GLU A 240 14.43 -1.49 4.51
CA GLU A 240 15.53 -0.85 3.79
C GLU A 240 16.20 0.16 4.71
N GLU A 241 17.51 0.02 4.91
CA GLU A 241 18.29 0.87 5.78
C GLU A 241 19.40 1.57 4.99
N GLU A 242 19.57 2.85 5.26
CA GLU A 242 20.64 3.68 4.68
C GLU A 242 21.33 4.44 5.80
N ASP A 243 22.66 4.32 5.88
CA ASP A 243 23.48 5.06 6.83
C ASP A 243 24.38 6.05 6.10
N ALA A 244 24.52 7.24 6.69
CA ALA A 244 25.50 8.22 6.26
C ALA A 244 26.15 8.91 7.46
N THR A 245 27.39 9.34 7.30
CA THR A 245 28.02 10.29 8.20
C THR A 245 28.27 11.58 7.44
N ALA A 246 27.75 12.68 7.96
CA ALA A 246 27.74 13.96 7.28
C ALA A 246 28.21 15.09 8.21
N THR A 247 28.76 16.15 7.63
CA THR A 247 29.01 17.39 8.37
C THR A 247 27.85 18.34 8.16
N ILE A 248 27.09 18.63 9.22
CA ILE A 248 25.93 19.53 9.20
C ILE A 248 26.16 20.59 10.28
N GLY A 249 26.15 21.87 9.89
CA GLY A 249 26.40 22.97 10.82
C GLY A 249 27.78 22.91 11.49
N GLY A 250 28.78 22.34 10.82
CA GLY A 250 30.13 22.13 11.37
C GLY A 250 30.23 20.98 12.38
N ALA A 251 29.15 20.23 12.64
CA ALA A 251 29.16 19.05 13.50
C ALA A 251 29.10 17.76 12.69
N GLN A 252 29.76 16.71 13.19
CA GLN A 252 29.63 15.36 12.65
C GLN A 252 28.29 14.76 13.07
N VAL A 253 27.46 14.39 12.10
CA VAL A 253 26.12 13.84 12.32
C VAL A 253 26.05 12.46 11.67
N GLN A 254 25.63 11.47 12.45
CA GLN A 254 25.25 10.16 11.90
C GLN A 254 23.78 10.21 11.52
N VAL A 255 23.50 9.85 10.28
CA VAL A 255 22.15 9.78 9.72
C VAL A 255 21.85 8.31 9.48
N HIS A 256 20.75 7.83 10.04
CA HIS A 256 20.22 6.49 9.79
C HIS A 256 18.78 6.61 9.30
N SER A 257 18.52 6.02 8.14
CA SER A 257 17.23 6.02 7.45
C SER A 257 16.67 4.60 7.44
N GLN A 258 15.36 4.46 7.63
CA GLN A 258 14.66 3.19 7.56
C GLN A 258 13.33 3.34 6.81
N VAL A 259 13.10 2.45 5.85
CA VAL A 259 11.80 2.24 5.19
C VAL A 259 11.28 0.86 5.58
N PRO A 260 10.04 0.73 6.09
CA PRO A 260 9.49 -0.57 6.47
C PRO A 260 9.45 -1.57 5.31
N ALA A 261 9.54 -2.85 5.66
CA ALA A 261 9.33 -3.95 4.72
C ALA A 261 7.99 -3.83 3.98
N PRO A 262 7.92 -4.21 2.69
CA PRO A 262 6.68 -4.15 1.92
C PRO A 262 5.65 -5.14 2.47
N SER A 263 4.43 -4.64 2.67
CA SER A 263 3.26 -5.47 2.98
C SER A 263 2.06 -4.95 2.21
N GLY A 264 1.23 -5.86 1.70
CA GLY A 264 0.07 -5.47 0.92
C GLY A 264 -0.90 -6.57 0.57
N GLN A 265 -2.08 -6.16 0.14
CA GLN A 265 -3.17 -7.05 -0.25
C GLN A 265 -3.92 -6.49 -1.45
N ILE A 266 -4.15 -7.32 -2.47
CA ILE A 266 -5.00 -7.02 -3.61
C ILE A 266 -6.23 -7.93 -3.52
N GLN A 267 -7.41 -7.31 -3.44
CA GLN A 267 -8.68 -8.00 -3.49
C GLN A 267 -9.31 -7.78 -4.87
N ILE A 268 -9.73 -8.86 -5.51
CA ILE A 268 -10.34 -8.83 -6.84
C ILE A 268 -11.71 -9.47 -6.72
N ALA A 269 -12.76 -8.73 -7.07
CA ALA A 269 -14.10 -9.27 -7.16
C ALA A 269 -14.19 -10.25 -8.34
N GLY A 270 -14.53 -11.51 -8.06
CA GLY A 270 -14.45 -12.63 -8.99
C GLY A 270 -13.31 -13.60 -8.65
N PHE A 271 -13.30 -14.74 -9.35
CA PHE A 271 -12.22 -15.71 -9.29
C PHE A 271 -11.11 -15.26 -10.26
N ALA A 272 -9.99 -14.83 -9.72
CA ALA A 272 -8.82 -14.41 -10.46
C ALA A 272 -7.81 -15.56 -10.58
N LYS A 273 -7.35 -15.80 -11.80
CA LYS A 273 -6.19 -16.65 -12.08
C LYS A 273 -5.12 -15.79 -12.72
N ILE A 274 -3.92 -15.81 -12.13
CA ILE A 274 -2.76 -15.14 -12.72
C ILE A 274 -2.42 -15.82 -14.03
N ASP A 275 -2.30 -15.03 -15.09
CA ASP A 275 -1.68 -15.45 -16.33
C ASP A 275 -0.36 -14.67 -16.48
N GLN A 276 0.73 -15.40 -16.68
CA GLN A 276 2.06 -14.83 -16.91
C GLN A 276 2.45 -14.91 -18.39
N SER A 277 1.46 -15.02 -19.29
CA SER A 277 1.72 -14.97 -20.72
C SER A 277 2.32 -13.61 -21.10
N ALA A 278 3.40 -13.64 -21.88
CA ALA A 278 4.08 -12.46 -22.46
C ALA A 278 4.82 -11.48 -21.52
N GLY A 279 5.13 -11.85 -20.27
CA GLY A 279 6.01 -11.04 -19.40
C GLY A 279 5.35 -9.81 -18.77
N SER A 280 4.03 -9.69 -18.88
CA SER A 280 3.19 -8.74 -18.14
C SER A 280 2.46 -9.47 -17.02
N ASN A 281 2.27 -8.81 -15.88
CA ASN A 281 1.46 -9.31 -14.77
C ASN A 281 -0.01 -9.00 -15.06
N ILE A 282 -0.74 -10.01 -15.54
CA ILE A 282 -2.19 -9.93 -15.74
C ILE A 282 -2.90 -11.00 -14.92
N ALA A 283 -4.19 -10.77 -14.69
CA ALA A 283 -5.11 -11.77 -14.15
C ALA A 283 -6.27 -11.96 -15.11
N VAL A 284 -6.72 -13.20 -15.28
CA VAL A 284 -8.00 -13.52 -15.92
C VAL A 284 -9.02 -13.72 -14.80
N VAL A 285 -10.10 -12.94 -14.83
CA VAL A 285 -11.10 -12.90 -13.76
C VAL A 285 -12.45 -13.39 -14.24
N THR A 286 -13.02 -14.39 -13.59
CA THR A 286 -14.37 -14.90 -13.86
C THR A 286 -15.32 -14.58 -12.72
N ARG A 287 -16.61 -14.40 -13.02
CA ARG A 287 -17.62 -14.07 -12.00
C ARG A 287 -17.90 -15.21 -11.02
N GLU A 288 -17.69 -16.44 -11.47
CA GLU A 288 -17.88 -17.67 -10.70
C GLU A 288 -16.57 -18.48 -10.71
N ALA A 289 -16.37 -19.27 -9.66
CA ALA A 289 -15.24 -20.18 -9.59
C ALA A 289 -15.41 -21.32 -10.62
N PRO A 290 -14.33 -21.75 -11.30
CA PRO A 290 -14.35 -22.98 -12.08
C PRO A 290 -14.76 -24.18 -11.21
N ALA A 291 -15.46 -25.15 -11.81
CA ALA A 291 -16.00 -26.32 -11.10
C ALA A 291 -14.94 -27.16 -10.35
N ASP A 292 -13.66 -27.06 -10.74
CA ASP A 292 -12.56 -27.86 -10.21
C ASP A 292 -11.69 -27.12 -9.17
N VAL A 293 -12.03 -25.88 -8.79
CA VAL A 293 -11.27 -25.14 -7.78
C VAL A 293 -11.60 -25.67 -6.39
N GLN A 294 -10.63 -26.32 -5.75
CA GLN A 294 -10.78 -26.78 -4.37
C GLN A 294 -10.94 -25.59 -3.42
N ASN A 295 -12.06 -25.55 -2.71
CA ASN A 295 -12.35 -24.54 -1.70
C ASN A 295 -11.29 -24.54 -0.59
N ALA A 296 -10.83 -23.35 -0.18
CA ALA A 296 -9.89 -23.16 0.93
C ALA A 296 -10.42 -23.63 2.30
N THR A 297 -11.67 -24.09 2.38
CA THR A 297 -12.21 -24.79 3.56
C THR A 297 -11.72 -26.22 3.71
N GLY A 298 -10.96 -26.74 2.73
CA GLY A 298 -10.68 -28.16 2.67
C GLY A 298 -11.98 -28.88 2.32
N ASN A 299 -11.93 -29.75 1.33
CA ASN A 299 -13.05 -30.62 1.05
C ASN A 299 -13.12 -31.63 2.20
N PHE A 300 -13.64 -31.26 3.38
CA PHE A 300 -14.02 -32.22 4.40
C PHE A 300 -15.02 -33.13 3.71
N PRO A 301 -14.66 -34.39 3.41
CA PRO A 301 -15.58 -35.27 2.72
C PRO A 301 -16.88 -35.29 3.51
N LEU A 302 -18.04 -35.23 2.85
CA LEU A 302 -19.35 -35.34 3.53
C LEU A 302 -19.39 -36.53 4.51
N GLN A 303 -18.63 -37.58 4.22
CA GLN A 303 -18.39 -38.71 5.10
C GLN A 303 -17.75 -38.32 6.45
N VAL A 304 -16.76 -37.43 6.47
CA VAL A 304 -16.13 -36.95 7.71
C VAL A 304 -17.08 -36.05 8.51
N LEU A 305 -17.88 -35.23 7.82
CA LEU A 305 -18.90 -34.40 8.49
C LEU A 305 -20.02 -35.27 9.09
N LEU A 306 -20.45 -36.32 8.37
CA LEU A 306 -21.38 -37.33 8.88
C LEU A 306 -20.80 -38.14 10.04
N VAL A 307 -19.51 -38.44 10.02
CA VAL A 307 -18.82 -39.13 11.13
C VAL A 307 -18.74 -38.23 12.36
N LEU A 308 -18.40 -36.94 12.21
CA LEU A 308 -18.40 -35.97 13.32
C LEU A 308 -19.81 -35.71 13.86
N GLY A 309 -20.80 -35.54 12.99
CA GLY A 309 -22.22 -35.42 13.38
C GLY A 309 -22.73 -36.69 14.08
N GLY A 310 -22.35 -37.87 13.61
CA GLY A 310 -22.66 -39.15 14.23
C GLY A 310 -22.03 -39.31 15.62
N MET A 311 -20.76 -38.92 15.79
CA MET A 311 -20.09 -38.94 17.09
C MET A 311 -20.72 -37.96 18.08
N MET A 312 -21.06 -36.75 17.65
CA MET A 312 -21.75 -35.76 18.49
C MET A 312 -23.16 -36.23 18.89
N GLY A 313 -23.90 -36.86 17.97
CA GLY A 313 -25.19 -37.48 18.26
C GLY A 313 -25.09 -38.62 19.28
N ALA A 314 -24.08 -39.48 19.15
CA ALA A 314 -23.83 -40.56 20.11
C ALA A 314 -23.49 -40.04 21.51
N ILE A 315 -22.69 -38.97 21.61
CA ILE A 315 -22.36 -38.31 22.88
C ILE A 315 -23.62 -37.72 23.52
N ALA A 316 -24.48 -37.05 22.74
CA ALA A 316 -25.74 -36.49 23.25
C ALA A 316 -26.68 -37.57 23.81
N VAL A 317 -26.82 -38.71 23.11
CA VAL A 317 -27.63 -39.85 23.58
C VAL A 317 -27.02 -40.48 24.84
N PHE A 318 -25.69 -40.61 24.89
CA PHE A 318 -25.00 -41.16 26.06
C PHE A 318 -25.14 -40.26 27.30
N ILE A 319 -25.09 -38.94 27.13
CA ILE A 319 -25.33 -37.97 28.21
C ILE A 319 -26.78 -38.06 28.70
N LEU A 320 -27.76 -38.17 27.79
CA LEU A 320 -29.17 -38.32 28.15
C LEU A 320 -29.46 -39.64 28.89
N PHE A 321 -28.78 -40.73 28.53
CA PHE A 321 -28.90 -42.00 29.24
C PHE A 321 -28.19 -41.98 30.60
N LYS A 322 -27.03 -41.31 30.72
CA LYS A 322 -26.30 -41.17 31.99
C LYS A 322 -26.99 -40.21 32.96
N ALA A 323 -27.67 -39.18 32.46
CA ALA A 323 -28.43 -38.22 33.28
C ALA A 323 -29.76 -38.78 33.82
N ARG A 324 -30.16 -40.00 33.41
CA ARG A 324 -31.34 -40.71 33.93
C ARG A 324 -31.00 -41.78 34.99
N LYS A 325 -29.76 -41.82 35.46
CA LYS A 325 -29.31 -42.56 36.66
C LYS A 325 -28.78 -41.56 37.69
#